data_AF-A0AAQ6AB33-F1
#
_entry.id   AF-A0AAQ6AB33-F1
#
_cell.length_a   1.000
_cell.length_b   1.000
_cell.length_c   1.000
_cell.angle_alpha   90.00
_cell.angle_beta   90.00
_cell.angle_gamma   90.00
#
_symmetry.space_group_name_H-M   'P 1'
#
loop_
_entity.id
_entity.type
_entity.pdbx_description
1 polymer ?
#
loop_
_entity_poly.entity_id
_entity_poly.type
_entity_poly.pdbx_seq_one_letter_code
_entity_poly.pdbx_strand_id
1 'polypeptide(L)'
;MNTAAIKLLLKPDKDPTLPSSYRPLSLINTDIKIISKALASRLEKIIPSIIHSDQTGFINGRHSTNNIRRLLNLISLTQRHNKEAIVMSLDAEKAFDKVNWSFLFAVLHKFGFGESFIQWVSALYNSPKATVTTNGITSQSFSLQRGTRQGCPLSPLLFAIFIEPLATAVRQNTDIKGICALESEHKINLYADDILLYLQEPKTSVKEVFNLITTFSRLSDYSVNWSKSIILPLTENSWKPAAQNSHYSFPTGNIRYLGINISSKLSELVHLNFTPLLDKVCDDLRRWNNLPISLLGRIATVKMKILPKINYLFSMIPFKPTSKWFQSLDSAIGKFYSKNKKAKISLTTLQKNKSEGGLEAPNFMYYYLSNQIQYLTKWIHPHEEYNSWLELEQLDCNQIKISDLPFISSALKHHSCFKNPMIASTLSAWWKALEITGSQLKPSPWYLPVCRHWR
;
A
#
# COMPACT_ATOMS: atom_id res chain seq x y z
N MET A 1 -14.30 20.50 -27.40
CA MET A 1 -14.56 19.97 -26.03
C MET A 1 -13.45 19.04 -25.54
N ASN A 2 -12.99 18.07 -26.34
CA ASN A 2 -12.00 17.07 -25.93
C ASN A 2 -10.54 17.59 -25.89
N THR A 3 -10.32 18.69 -25.18
CA THR A 3 -9.00 19.33 -25.03
C THR A 3 -8.58 19.30 -23.56
N ALA A 4 -7.32 19.00 -23.29
CA ALA A 4 -6.72 19.08 -21.96
C ALA A 4 -5.57 20.10 -21.92
N ALA A 5 -5.54 20.93 -20.88
CA ALA A 5 -4.37 21.75 -20.58
C ALA A 5 -3.49 20.99 -19.57
N ILE A 6 -2.29 20.60 -20.01
CA ILE A 6 -1.33 19.86 -19.20
C ILE A 6 -0.51 20.85 -18.35
N LYS A 7 -0.57 20.68 -17.04
CA LYS A 7 0.29 21.38 -16.07
C LYS A 7 1.38 20.44 -15.60
N LEU A 8 2.62 20.94 -15.51
CA LEU A 8 3.76 20.15 -15.06
C LEU A 8 4.01 20.40 -13.57
N LEU A 9 4.05 19.34 -12.77
CA LEU A 9 4.46 19.38 -11.38
C LEU A 9 5.86 18.76 -11.23
N LEU A 10 6.81 19.53 -10.70
CA LEU A 10 8.15 19.02 -10.41
C LEU A 10 8.07 17.99 -9.28
N LYS A 11 8.64 16.80 -9.50
CA LYS A 11 8.78 15.79 -8.45
C LYS A 11 9.80 16.29 -7.41
N PRO A 12 9.56 16.08 -6.11
CA PRO A 12 10.51 16.46 -5.06
C PRO A 12 11.89 15.87 -5.32
N ASP A 13 12.94 16.64 -5.04
CA ASP A 13 14.34 16.21 -5.09
C ASP A 13 14.79 15.68 -6.47
N LYS A 14 14.14 16.12 -7.55
CA LYS A 14 14.52 15.81 -8.93
C LYS A 14 15.02 17.05 -9.66
N ASP A 15 15.94 16.83 -10.60
CA ASP A 15 16.54 17.87 -11.41
C ASP A 15 15.46 18.58 -12.28
N PRO A 16 15.24 19.89 -12.12
CA PRO A 16 14.24 20.64 -12.89
C PRO A 16 14.58 20.79 -14.37
N THR A 17 15.80 20.46 -14.80
CA THR A 17 16.19 20.53 -16.22
C THR A 17 15.74 19.31 -17.03
N LEU A 18 15.36 18.21 -16.35
CA LEU A 18 14.97 16.96 -17.02
C LEU A 18 13.44 16.85 -17.16
N PRO A 19 12.89 16.62 -18.37
CA PRO A 19 11.45 16.44 -18.56
C PRO A 19 10.86 15.26 -17.74
N SER A 20 11.65 14.21 -17.50
CA SER A 20 11.25 13.03 -16.71
C SER A 20 11.03 13.33 -15.22
N SER A 21 11.56 14.46 -14.73
CA SER A 21 11.36 14.97 -13.38
C SER A 21 9.97 15.55 -13.15
N TYR A 22 9.20 15.81 -14.21
CA TYR A 22 7.88 16.39 -14.10
C TYR A 22 6.78 15.34 -14.19
N ARG A 23 5.68 15.59 -13.46
CA ARG A 23 4.43 14.83 -13.54
C ARG A 23 3.39 15.67 -14.29
N PRO A 24 2.87 15.21 -15.45
CA PRO A 24 1.87 15.94 -16.21
C PRO A 24 0.46 15.74 -15.63
N LEU A 25 -0.20 16.81 -15.21
CA LEU A 25 -1.61 16.82 -14.79
C LEU A 25 -2.49 17.35 -15.90
N SER A 26 -3.50 16.57 -16.29
CA SER A 26 -4.46 16.97 -17.33
C SER A 26 -5.62 17.76 -16.72
N LEU A 27 -5.66 19.07 -16.96
CA LEU A 27 -6.82 19.90 -16.64
C LEU A 27 -7.82 19.81 -17.80
N ILE A 28 -8.87 19.03 -17.58
CA ILE A 28 -9.94 18.80 -18.55
C ILE A 28 -11.15 19.70 -18.27
N ASN A 29 -11.94 19.98 -19.30
CA ASN A 29 -13.19 20.73 -19.20
C ASN A 29 -14.16 20.07 -18.20
N THR A 30 -14.90 20.88 -17.45
CA THR A 30 -15.85 20.43 -16.41
C THR A 30 -16.95 19.52 -16.96
N ASP A 31 -17.47 19.78 -18.16
CA ASP A 31 -18.51 18.96 -18.80
C ASP A 31 -18.00 17.53 -19.01
N ILE A 32 -16.75 17.39 -19.45
CA ILE A 32 -16.07 16.09 -19.59
C ILE A 32 -15.88 15.44 -18.23
N LYS A 33 -15.58 16.20 -17.16
CA LYS A 33 -15.48 15.65 -15.80
C LYS A 33 -16.82 15.09 -15.32
N ILE A 34 -17.92 15.78 -15.60
CA ILE A 34 -19.27 15.34 -15.23
C ILE A 34 -19.60 14.02 -15.92
N ILE A 35 -19.42 13.95 -17.25
CA ILE A 35 -19.66 12.72 -18.02
C ILE A 35 -18.74 11.59 -17.53
N SER A 36 -17.45 11.88 -17.36
CA SER A 36 -16.48 10.90 -16.89
C SER A 36 -16.82 10.40 -15.49
N LYS A 37 -17.30 11.26 -14.58
CA LYS A 37 -17.72 10.86 -13.25
C LYS A 37 -19.00 10.03 -13.29
N ALA A 38 -19.96 10.37 -14.15
CA ALA A 38 -21.18 9.56 -14.32
C ALA A 38 -20.85 8.14 -14.80
N LEU A 39 -19.95 7.99 -15.78
CA LEU A 39 -19.46 6.70 -16.23
C LEU A 39 -18.67 5.97 -15.13
N ALA A 40 -17.77 6.67 -14.44
CA ALA A 40 -17.00 6.09 -13.35
C ALA A 40 -17.90 5.55 -12.23
N SER A 41 -18.93 6.29 -11.82
CA SER A 41 -19.87 5.85 -10.78
C SER A 41 -20.76 4.69 -11.20
N ARG A 42 -21.01 4.49 -12.50
CA ARG A 42 -21.64 3.26 -13.00
C ARG A 42 -20.65 2.09 -12.93
N LEU A 43 -19.42 2.34 -13.34
CA LEU A 43 -18.36 1.34 -13.41
C LEU A 43 -17.93 0.86 -12.01
N GLU A 44 -17.82 1.77 -11.03
CA GLU A 44 -17.49 1.50 -9.62
C GLU A 44 -18.36 0.38 -8.99
N LYS A 45 -19.60 0.22 -9.45
CA LYS A 45 -20.54 -0.80 -8.94
C LYS A 45 -20.18 -2.23 -9.34
N ILE A 46 -19.50 -2.41 -10.48
CA ILE A 46 -19.21 -3.73 -11.07
C ILE A 46 -17.71 -4.05 -11.12
N ILE A 47 -16.85 -3.04 -10.99
CA ILE A 47 -15.40 -3.23 -11.03
C ILE A 47 -14.90 -4.29 -10.03
N PRO A 48 -15.37 -4.35 -8.77
CA PRO A 48 -14.90 -5.36 -7.83
C PRO A 48 -15.17 -6.81 -8.28
N SER A 49 -16.20 -7.06 -9.09
CA SER A 49 -16.52 -8.41 -9.61
C SER A 49 -15.75 -8.76 -10.89
N ILE A 50 -15.16 -7.77 -11.57
CA ILE A 50 -14.41 -7.97 -12.82
C ILE A 50 -12.90 -8.09 -12.51
N ILE A 51 -12.41 -7.24 -11.59
CA ILE A 51 -11.00 -7.11 -11.28
C ILE A 51 -10.64 -8.05 -10.13
N HIS A 52 -9.64 -8.91 -10.31
CA HIS A 52 -9.21 -9.84 -9.27
C HIS A 52 -8.75 -9.13 -8.00
N SER A 53 -8.86 -9.79 -6.85
CA SER A 53 -8.56 -9.22 -5.51
C SER A 53 -7.11 -8.77 -5.32
N ASP A 54 -6.19 -9.27 -6.14
CA ASP A 54 -4.78 -8.83 -6.15
C ASP A 54 -4.60 -7.36 -6.56
N GLN A 55 -5.54 -6.76 -7.28
CA GLN A 55 -5.49 -5.33 -7.61
C GLN A 55 -6.28 -4.53 -6.57
N THR A 56 -5.59 -3.79 -5.72
CA THR A 56 -6.24 -2.99 -4.67
C THR A 56 -6.27 -1.50 -4.97
N GLY A 57 -5.51 -1.05 -5.98
CA GLY A 57 -5.43 0.36 -6.33
C GLY A 57 -6.73 0.84 -6.98
N PHE A 58 -7.30 1.91 -6.43
CA PHE A 58 -8.51 2.58 -6.95
C PHE A 58 -9.78 1.71 -7.01
N ILE A 59 -9.81 0.57 -6.32
CA ILE A 59 -10.99 -0.27 -6.21
C ILE A 59 -11.65 -0.03 -4.85
N ASN A 60 -12.95 0.26 -4.86
CA ASN A 60 -13.70 0.53 -3.64
C ASN A 60 -13.66 -0.67 -2.68
N GLY A 61 -13.53 -0.41 -1.37
CA GLY A 61 -13.44 -1.44 -0.33
C GLY A 61 -12.08 -2.15 -0.23
N ARG A 62 -11.13 -1.89 -1.14
CA ARG A 62 -9.78 -2.45 -1.08
C ARG A 62 -8.81 -1.43 -0.48
N HIS A 63 -7.96 -1.89 0.44
CA HIS A 63 -7.07 -1.03 1.21
C HIS A 63 -5.60 -1.43 1.00
N SER A 64 -4.72 -0.45 0.78
CA SER A 64 -3.27 -0.66 0.65
C SER A 64 -2.62 -1.34 1.85
N THR A 65 -3.20 -1.17 3.05
CA THR A 65 -2.77 -1.88 4.26
C THR A 65 -2.83 -3.40 4.09
N ASN A 66 -3.80 -3.91 3.32
CA ASN A 66 -3.92 -5.35 3.04
C ASN A 66 -2.75 -5.84 2.18
N ASN A 67 -2.28 -5.03 1.23
CA ASN A 67 -1.12 -5.37 0.40
C ASN A 67 0.16 -5.47 1.21
N ILE A 68 0.39 -4.50 2.10
CA ILE A 68 1.55 -4.52 2.99
C ILE A 68 1.44 -5.72 3.93
N ARG A 69 0.29 -5.95 4.56
CA ARG A 69 0.11 -7.08 5.47
C ARG A 69 0.29 -8.44 4.77
N ARG A 70 -0.19 -8.60 3.53
CA ARG A 70 0.06 -9.80 2.71
C ARG A 70 1.55 -9.99 2.44
N LEU A 71 2.23 -8.94 1.96
CA LEU A 71 3.66 -8.98 1.69
C LEU A 71 4.47 -9.38 2.93
N LEU A 72 4.18 -8.79 4.11
CA LEU A 72 4.89 -9.12 5.35
C LEU A 72 4.63 -10.57 5.80
N ASN A 73 3.39 -11.07 5.65
CA ASN A 73 3.07 -12.47 5.92
C ASN A 73 3.82 -13.43 4.99
N LEU A 74 3.90 -13.12 3.69
CA LEU A 74 4.68 -13.92 2.73
C LEU A 74 6.18 -13.92 3.04
N ILE A 75 6.76 -12.76 3.39
CA ILE A 75 8.16 -12.68 3.85
C ILE A 75 8.38 -13.60 5.06
N SER A 76 7.52 -13.51 6.08
CA SER A 76 7.62 -14.33 7.29
C SER A 76 7.45 -15.83 7.00
N LEU A 77 6.52 -16.18 6.12
CA LEU A 77 6.27 -17.56 5.70
C LEU A 77 7.50 -18.15 5.01
N THR A 78 8.02 -17.46 4.00
CA THR A 78 9.19 -17.91 3.25
C THR A 78 10.42 -18.10 4.16
N GLN A 79 10.63 -17.19 5.10
CA GLN A 79 11.74 -17.28 6.05
C GLN A 79 11.64 -18.49 6.99
N ARG A 80 10.43 -18.81 7.46
CA ARG A 80 10.21 -19.98 8.33
C ARG A 80 10.40 -21.30 7.59
N HIS A 81 10.00 -21.37 6.32
CA HIS A 81 10.14 -22.58 5.51
C HIS A 81 11.49 -22.69 4.79
N ASN A 82 12.31 -21.64 4.85
CA ASN A 82 13.62 -21.54 4.19
C ASN A 82 13.58 -21.95 2.70
N LYS A 83 12.49 -21.63 2.00
CA LYS A 83 12.35 -21.89 0.56
C LYS A 83 12.93 -20.74 -0.25
N GLU A 84 13.55 -21.06 -1.37
CA GLU A 84 14.06 -20.04 -2.29
C GLU A 84 12.89 -19.25 -2.90
N ALA A 85 12.81 -17.95 -2.59
CA ALA A 85 11.83 -17.05 -3.18
C ALA A 85 12.32 -15.60 -3.19
N ILE A 86 11.77 -14.82 -4.11
CA ILE A 86 12.03 -13.39 -4.25
C ILE A 86 10.73 -12.61 -4.34
N VAL A 87 10.79 -11.32 -4.01
CA VAL A 87 9.78 -10.34 -4.43
C VAL A 87 10.39 -9.44 -5.49
N MET A 88 9.75 -9.38 -6.64
CA MET A 88 10.16 -8.47 -7.72
C MET A 88 9.20 -7.29 -7.76
N SER A 89 9.72 -6.09 -7.50
CA SER A 89 8.99 -4.83 -7.61
C SER A 89 9.24 -4.23 -8.98
N LEU A 90 8.22 -4.18 -9.82
CA LEU A 90 8.31 -3.65 -11.19
C LEU A 90 8.03 -2.15 -11.21
N ASP A 91 8.86 -1.39 -11.94
CA ASP A 91 8.65 0.03 -12.21
C ASP A 91 7.99 0.19 -13.57
N ALA A 92 6.72 0.60 -13.61
CA ALA A 92 6.00 0.80 -14.87
C ALA A 92 6.43 2.10 -15.57
N GLU A 93 6.71 2.05 -16.88
CA GLU A 93 7.11 3.23 -17.63
C GLU A 93 5.92 4.10 -18.02
N LYS A 94 5.64 5.13 -17.22
CA LYS A 94 4.53 6.07 -17.49
C LYS A 94 3.22 5.32 -17.77
N ALA A 95 2.85 4.40 -16.89
CA ALA A 95 1.79 3.43 -17.10
C ALA A 95 0.49 4.03 -17.66
N PHE A 96 0.01 5.13 -17.06
CA PHE A 96 -1.20 5.82 -17.51
C PHE A 96 -1.04 6.46 -18.89
N ASP A 97 0.14 6.98 -19.24
CA ASP A 97 0.39 7.67 -20.52
C ASP A 97 0.61 6.68 -21.69
N LYS A 98 0.94 5.41 -21.40
CA LYS A 98 1.21 4.37 -22.40
C LYS A 98 -0.01 3.52 -22.78
N VAL A 99 -1.17 3.69 -22.12
CA VAL A 99 -2.37 2.89 -22.40
C VAL A 99 -2.78 2.96 -23.88
N ASN A 100 -2.59 1.87 -24.62
CA ASN A 100 -3.04 1.76 -26.00
C ASN A 100 -4.57 1.66 -26.05
N TRP A 101 -5.22 2.56 -26.81
CA TRP A 101 -6.68 2.62 -26.86
C TRP A 101 -7.30 1.44 -27.57
N SER A 102 -6.72 0.98 -28.68
CA SER A 102 -7.21 -0.19 -29.41
C SER A 102 -7.21 -1.44 -28.53
N PHE A 103 -6.14 -1.64 -27.76
CA PHE A 103 -6.07 -2.71 -26.76
C PHE A 103 -7.10 -2.52 -25.65
N LEU A 104 -7.22 -1.32 -25.07
CA LEU A 104 -8.22 -1.02 -24.04
C LEU A 104 -9.65 -1.35 -24.51
N PHE A 105 -10.03 -0.94 -25.72
CA PHE A 105 -11.35 -1.23 -26.27
C PHE A 105 -11.54 -2.73 -26.53
N ALA A 106 -10.54 -3.42 -27.05
CA ALA A 106 -10.59 -4.88 -27.20
C ALA A 106 -10.79 -5.60 -25.86
N VAL A 107 -10.14 -5.11 -24.79
CA VAL A 107 -10.31 -5.64 -23.43
C VAL A 107 -11.71 -5.34 -22.89
N LEU A 108 -12.27 -4.15 -23.12
CA LEU A 108 -13.65 -3.83 -22.76
C LEU A 108 -14.65 -4.76 -23.46
N HIS A 109 -14.49 -5.00 -24.76
CA HIS A 109 -15.32 -5.98 -25.47
C HIS A 109 -15.15 -7.39 -24.90
N LYS A 110 -13.91 -7.81 -24.61
CA LYS A 110 -13.63 -9.15 -24.07
C LYS A 110 -14.25 -9.38 -22.69
N PHE A 111 -14.29 -8.36 -21.84
CA PHE A 111 -14.99 -8.41 -20.55
C PHE A 111 -16.52 -8.30 -20.67
N GLY A 112 -17.06 -8.14 -21.88
CA GLY A 112 -18.50 -8.11 -22.11
C GLY A 112 -19.17 -6.79 -21.76
N PHE A 113 -18.42 -5.67 -21.75
CA PHE A 113 -19.04 -4.36 -21.57
C PHE A 113 -20.01 -4.06 -22.72
N GLY A 114 -21.21 -3.59 -22.40
CA GLY A 114 -22.23 -3.28 -23.39
C GLY A 114 -21.80 -2.18 -24.35
N GLU A 115 -22.21 -2.31 -25.62
CA GLU A 115 -21.80 -1.43 -26.72
C GLU A 115 -22.07 0.05 -26.42
N SER A 116 -23.21 0.39 -25.81
CA SER A 116 -23.52 1.77 -25.41
C SER A 116 -22.47 2.35 -24.45
N PHE A 117 -22.00 1.58 -23.47
CA PHE A 117 -20.95 2.05 -22.56
C PHE A 117 -19.63 2.26 -23.29
N ILE A 118 -19.26 1.31 -24.16
CA ILE A 118 -18.05 1.38 -24.97
C ILE A 118 -18.07 2.61 -25.88
N GLN A 119 -19.22 2.92 -26.51
CA GLN A 119 -19.40 4.13 -27.32
C GLN A 119 -19.22 5.42 -26.52
N TRP A 120 -19.73 5.49 -25.29
CA TRP A 120 -19.50 6.63 -24.41
C TRP A 120 -18.01 6.81 -24.07
N VAL A 121 -17.30 5.71 -23.77
CA VAL A 121 -15.86 5.75 -23.56
C VAL A 121 -15.14 6.15 -24.85
N SER A 122 -15.51 5.59 -26.00
CA SER A 122 -14.96 5.94 -27.32
C SER A 122 -15.13 7.43 -27.63
N ALA A 123 -16.31 8.00 -27.38
CA ALA A 123 -16.55 9.43 -27.55
C ALA A 123 -15.61 10.28 -26.67
N LEU A 124 -15.33 9.84 -25.44
CA LEU A 124 -14.35 10.49 -24.59
C LEU A 124 -12.93 10.38 -25.13
N TYR A 125 -12.56 9.33 -25.86
CA TYR A 125 -11.20 9.11 -26.38
C TYR A 125 -11.05 9.40 -27.88
N ASN A 126 -12.10 9.93 -28.52
CA ASN A 126 -12.06 10.31 -29.93
C ASN A 126 -11.28 11.61 -30.15
N SER A 127 -10.19 11.51 -30.91
CA SER A 127 -9.27 12.61 -31.30
C SER A 127 -9.00 13.67 -30.21
N PRO A 128 -8.62 13.29 -28.98
CA PRO A 128 -8.32 14.25 -27.93
C PRO A 128 -7.09 15.09 -28.29
N LYS A 129 -7.15 16.36 -27.93
CA LYS A 129 -6.04 17.30 -28.07
C LYS A 129 -5.51 17.73 -26.71
N ALA A 130 -4.24 18.09 -26.66
CA ALA A 130 -3.62 18.64 -25.46
C ALA A 130 -2.76 19.86 -25.79
N THR A 131 -2.61 20.73 -24.81
CA THR A 131 -1.59 21.78 -24.76
C THR A 131 -0.77 21.60 -23.49
N VAL A 132 0.48 22.06 -23.48
CA VAL A 132 1.30 22.12 -22.26
C VAL A 132 1.39 23.57 -21.83
N THR A 133 1.06 23.87 -20.58
CA THR A 133 1.16 25.22 -20.01
C THR A 133 2.17 25.25 -18.87
N THR A 134 3.23 26.03 -19.03
CA THR A 134 4.29 26.23 -18.02
C THR A 134 4.58 27.72 -17.89
N ASN A 135 4.66 28.24 -16.66
CA ASN A 135 4.97 29.65 -16.37
C ASN A 135 4.11 30.66 -17.17
N GLY A 136 2.82 30.37 -17.34
CA GLY A 136 1.88 31.22 -18.09
C GLY A 136 1.95 31.08 -19.62
N ILE A 137 2.97 30.40 -20.16
CA ILE A 137 3.14 30.16 -21.59
C ILE A 137 2.47 28.83 -21.96
N THR A 138 1.67 28.83 -23.02
CA THR A 138 0.96 27.64 -23.52
C THR A 138 1.50 27.23 -24.88
N SER A 139 1.83 25.96 -25.06
CA SER A 139 2.30 25.40 -26.32
C SER A 139 1.22 25.42 -27.40
N GLN A 140 1.61 25.16 -28.65
CA GLN A 140 0.67 24.76 -29.67
C GLN A 140 -0.07 23.47 -29.25
N SER A 141 -1.29 23.31 -29.75
CA SER A 141 -2.10 22.12 -29.51
C SER A 141 -1.55 20.94 -30.32
N PHE A 142 -1.48 19.77 -29.69
CA PHE A 142 -1.13 18.51 -30.33
C PHE A 142 -2.18 17.44 -30.04
N SER A 143 -2.29 16.45 -30.93
CA SER A 143 -3.22 15.32 -30.75
C SER A 143 -2.59 14.25 -29.87
N LEU A 144 -3.36 13.69 -28.94
CA LEU A 144 -2.97 12.50 -28.20
C LEU A 144 -3.38 11.26 -29.01
N GLN A 145 -2.58 10.20 -28.90
CA GLN A 145 -2.82 8.93 -29.61
C GLN A 145 -2.95 7.73 -28.66
N ARG A 146 -2.57 7.92 -27.40
CA ARG A 146 -2.61 6.90 -26.35
C ARG A 146 -2.66 7.56 -24.97
N GLY A 147 -2.81 6.72 -23.96
CA GLY A 147 -2.81 7.10 -22.56
C GLY A 147 -4.19 7.44 -22.02
N THR A 148 -4.30 7.52 -20.71
CA THR A 148 -5.49 7.94 -19.98
C THR A 148 -5.23 9.29 -19.31
N ARG A 149 -6.29 10.07 -19.11
CA ARG A 149 -6.14 11.44 -18.61
C ARG A 149 -5.83 11.43 -17.11
N GLN A 150 -4.64 11.88 -16.72
CA GLN A 150 -4.29 12.00 -15.31
C GLN A 150 -5.11 13.12 -14.65
N GLY A 151 -5.97 12.77 -13.69
CA GLY A 151 -6.94 13.67 -13.05
C GLY A 151 -8.38 13.49 -13.51
N CYS A 152 -8.65 12.62 -14.50
CA CYS A 152 -10.00 12.22 -14.86
C CYS A 152 -10.54 11.14 -13.91
N PRO A 153 -11.79 11.24 -13.42
CA PRO A 153 -12.38 10.24 -12.50
C PRO A 153 -12.47 8.82 -13.08
N LEU A 154 -12.60 8.68 -14.40
CA LEU A 154 -12.78 7.39 -15.07
C LEU A 154 -11.44 6.67 -15.33
N SER A 155 -10.35 7.42 -15.51
CA SER A 155 -9.05 6.87 -15.90
C SER A 155 -8.50 5.77 -14.99
N PRO A 156 -8.58 5.87 -13.64
CA PRO A 156 -8.08 4.81 -12.76
C PRO A 156 -8.78 3.47 -12.95
N LEU A 157 -10.10 3.48 -13.19
CA LEU A 157 -10.89 2.27 -13.39
C LEU A 157 -10.62 1.65 -14.76
N LEU A 158 -10.47 2.47 -15.79
CA LEU A 158 -10.06 1.99 -17.12
C LEU A 158 -8.64 1.41 -17.10
N PHE A 159 -7.74 1.99 -16.31
CA PHE A 159 -6.40 1.45 -16.13
C PHE A 159 -6.44 0.09 -15.40
N ALA A 160 -7.27 -0.05 -14.35
CA ALA A 160 -7.46 -1.34 -13.68
C ALA A 160 -7.96 -2.42 -14.65
N ILE A 161 -8.93 -2.11 -15.51
CA ILE A 161 -9.40 -3.01 -16.57
C ILE A 161 -8.29 -3.33 -17.57
N PHE A 162 -7.54 -2.31 -18.01
CA PHE A 162 -6.46 -2.46 -18.98
C PHE A 162 -5.35 -3.41 -18.51
N ILE A 163 -4.97 -3.36 -17.23
CA ILE A 163 -3.87 -4.16 -16.68
C ILE A 163 -4.31 -5.57 -16.24
N GLU A 164 -5.61 -5.80 -16.05
CA GLU A 164 -6.15 -7.09 -15.58
C GLU A 164 -5.77 -8.30 -16.46
N PRO A 165 -5.71 -8.20 -17.81
CA PRO A 165 -5.22 -9.31 -18.64
C PRO A 165 -3.78 -9.72 -18.34
N LEU A 166 -2.89 -8.76 -18.04
CA LEU A 166 -1.51 -9.07 -17.62
C LEU A 166 -1.51 -9.85 -16.31
N ALA A 167 -2.27 -9.35 -15.32
CA ALA A 167 -2.36 -10.01 -14.02
C ALA A 167 -2.96 -11.42 -14.13
N THR A 168 -3.97 -11.60 -15.00
CA THR A 168 -4.58 -12.89 -15.30
C THR A 168 -3.59 -13.85 -15.95
N ALA A 169 -2.83 -13.38 -16.95
CA ALA A 169 -1.82 -14.19 -17.61
C ALA A 169 -0.73 -14.65 -16.63
N VAL A 170 -0.28 -13.78 -15.71
CA VAL A 170 0.68 -14.15 -14.65
C VAL A 170 0.09 -15.21 -13.71
N ARG A 171 -1.17 -15.06 -13.29
CA ARG A 171 -1.84 -16.06 -12.42
C ARG A 171 -1.92 -17.43 -13.08
N GLN A 172 -2.36 -17.47 -14.34
CA GLN A 172 -2.63 -18.70 -15.07
C GLN A 172 -1.38 -19.40 -15.61
N ASN A 173 -0.25 -18.70 -15.74
CA ASN A 173 0.99 -19.30 -16.21
C ASN A 173 1.56 -20.26 -15.17
N THR A 174 1.65 -21.54 -15.52
CA THR A 174 2.13 -22.63 -14.64
C THR A 174 3.64 -22.62 -14.41
N ASP A 175 4.39 -21.97 -15.30
CA ASP A 175 5.86 -21.87 -15.24
C ASP A 175 6.32 -20.67 -14.41
N ILE A 176 5.42 -19.73 -14.13
CA ILE A 176 5.60 -18.71 -13.10
C ILE A 176 5.15 -19.29 -11.77
N LYS A 177 6.10 -19.70 -10.93
CA LYS A 177 5.83 -20.26 -9.60
C LYS A 177 5.69 -19.15 -8.57
N GLY A 178 4.56 -19.12 -7.87
CA GLY A 178 4.27 -18.20 -6.78
C GLY A 178 4.76 -18.70 -5.43
N ILE A 179 4.55 -17.91 -4.38
CA ILE A 179 4.71 -18.38 -3.00
C ILE A 179 3.43 -19.12 -2.60
N CYS A 180 3.53 -20.43 -2.39
CA CYS A 180 2.39 -21.25 -1.97
C CYS A 180 2.14 -21.18 -0.45
N ALA A 181 0.87 -21.08 -0.07
CA ALA A 181 0.37 -21.23 1.28
C ALA A 181 -0.88 -22.13 1.27
N LEU A 182 -0.77 -23.35 1.80
CA LEU A 182 -1.81 -24.39 1.67
C LEU A 182 -2.26 -24.60 0.22
N GLU A 183 -3.50 -24.24 -0.07
CA GLU A 183 -4.21 -24.41 -1.34
C GLU A 183 -4.13 -23.15 -2.21
N SER A 184 -3.58 -22.05 -1.70
CA SER A 184 -3.42 -20.80 -2.43
C SER A 184 -1.98 -20.58 -2.92
N GLU A 185 -1.85 -20.01 -4.11
CA GLU A 185 -0.58 -19.62 -4.71
C GLU A 185 -0.57 -18.11 -4.94
N HIS A 186 0.34 -17.39 -4.27
CA HIS A 186 0.45 -15.95 -4.43
C HIS A 186 1.52 -15.64 -5.48
N LYS A 187 1.12 -15.08 -6.63
CA LYS A 187 2.04 -14.69 -7.72
C LYS A 187 2.18 -13.19 -7.92
N ILE A 188 1.09 -12.44 -7.80
CA ILE A 188 1.04 -11.03 -8.15
C ILE A 188 0.24 -10.22 -7.13
N ASN A 189 0.60 -8.95 -6.96
CA ASN A 189 -0.14 -7.96 -6.22
C ASN A 189 0.02 -6.60 -6.89
N LEU A 190 -1.08 -5.89 -7.11
CA LEU A 190 -1.11 -4.62 -7.80
C LEU A 190 -1.69 -3.52 -6.89
N TYR A 191 -1.12 -2.34 -7.03
CA TYR A 191 -1.71 -1.10 -6.54
C TYR A 191 -1.62 -0.07 -7.67
N ALA A 192 -2.65 -0.04 -8.50
CA ALA A 192 -2.62 0.66 -9.78
C ALA A 192 -1.45 0.16 -10.64
N ASP A 193 -0.46 1.01 -10.92
CA ASP A 193 0.73 0.71 -11.72
C ASP A 193 1.89 0.09 -10.93
N ASP A 194 1.87 0.14 -9.60
CA ASP A 194 2.85 -0.56 -8.77
C ASP A 194 2.54 -2.08 -8.78
N ILE A 195 3.42 -2.88 -9.40
CA ILE A 195 3.28 -4.34 -9.48
C ILE A 195 4.36 -5.00 -8.62
N LEU A 196 3.92 -5.85 -7.69
CA LEU A 196 4.77 -6.80 -7.00
C LEU A 196 4.50 -8.21 -7.51
N LEU A 197 5.58 -8.94 -7.80
CA LEU A 197 5.54 -10.36 -8.10
C LEU A 197 6.19 -11.14 -6.96
N TYR A 198 5.52 -12.20 -6.52
CA TYR A 198 6.01 -13.14 -5.53
C TYR A 198 6.44 -14.40 -6.27
N LEU A 199 7.74 -14.69 -6.30
CA LEU A 199 8.27 -15.72 -7.19
C LEU A 199 9.08 -16.75 -6.41
N GLN A 200 8.72 -18.02 -6.56
CA GLN A 200 9.56 -19.18 -6.25
C GLN A 200 10.32 -19.64 -7.50
N GLU A 201 11.33 -20.48 -7.32
CA GLU A 201 12.20 -20.97 -8.40
C GLU A 201 12.67 -19.82 -9.32
N PRO A 202 13.35 -18.79 -8.78
CA PRO A 202 13.48 -17.50 -9.45
C PRO A 202 14.16 -17.58 -10.82
N LYS A 203 15.06 -18.54 -11.02
CA LYS A 203 15.73 -18.77 -12.31
C LYS A 203 14.75 -19.02 -13.46
N THR A 204 13.70 -19.81 -13.21
CA THR A 204 12.67 -20.13 -14.22
C THR A 204 11.60 -19.03 -14.23
N SER A 205 11.05 -18.71 -13.06
CA SER A 205 9.93 -17.77 -12.94
C SER A 205 10.25 -16.37 -13.46
N VAL A 206 11.46 -15.84 -13.23
CA VAL A 206 11.86 -14.50 -13.73
C VAL A 206 11.94 -14.48 -15.26
N LYS A 207 12.47 -15.55 -15.87
CA LYS A 207 12.54 -15.66 -17.33
C LYS A 207 11.13 -15.65 -17.94
N GLU A 208 10.21 -16.41 -17.37
CA GLU A 208 8.84 -16.49 -17.89
C GLU A 208 8.04 -15.21 -17.65
N VAL A 209 8.23 -14.54 -16.51
CA VAL A 209 7.70 -13.19 -16.28
C VAL A 209 8.19 -12.23 -17.37
N PHE A 210 9.47 -12.27 -17.72
CA PHE A 210 10.02 -11.41 -18.75
C PHE A 210 9.40 -11.69 -20.13
N ASN A 211 9.30 -12.97 -20.53
CA ASN A 211 8.68 -13.39 -21.79
C ASN A 211 7.22 -12.92 -21.88
N LEU A 212 6.47 -13.11 -20.79
CA LEU A 212 5.07 -12.73 -20.68
C LEU A 212 4.89 -11.22 -20.78
N ILE A 213 5.67 -10.45 -20.01
CA ILE A 213 5.61 -8.98 -20.05
C ILE A 213 6.04 -8.46 -21.42
N THR A 214 7.03 -9.07 -22.07
CA THR A 214 7.44 -8.70 -23.44
C THR A 214 6.31 -8.93 -24.44
N THR A 215 5.61 -10.06 -24.32
CA THR A 215 4.44 -10.36 -25.16
C THR A 215 3.31 -9.36 -24.91
N PHE A 216 2.99 -9.10 -23.64
CA PHE A 216 1.98 -8.11 -23.26
C PHE A 216 2.34 -6.70 -23.75
N SER A 217 3.63 -6.32 -23.67
CA SER A 217 4.14 -5.03 -24.14
C SER A 217 3.91 -4.84 -25.64
N ARG A 218 4.12 -5.90 -26.44
CA ARG A 218 3.86 -5.85 -27.90
C ARG A 218 2.39 -5.67 -28.25
N LEU A 219 1.47 -6.13 -27.40
CA LEU A 219 0.03 -6.06 -27.65
C LEU A 219 -0.62 -4.77 -27.11
N SER A 220 -0.11 -4.25 -26.01
CA SER A 220 -0.77 -3.20 -25.22
C SER A 220 0.00 -1.87 -25.16
N ASP A 221 1.22 -1.83 -25.71
CA ASP A 221 2.22 -0.77 -25.52
C ASP A 221 2.63 -0.52 -24.06
N TYR A 222 2.20 -1.36 -23.12
CA TYR A 222 2.70 -1.34 -21.74
C TYR A 222 4.21 -1.57 -21.74
N SER A 223 4.93 -0.98 -20.79
CA SER A 223 6.38 -1.22 -20.67
C SER A 223 6.82 -1.11 -19.23
N VAL A 224 7.85 -1.89 -18.89
CA VAL A 224 8.48 -1.91 -17.57
C VAL A 224 9.90 -1.38 -17.69
N ASN A 225 10.29 -0.56 -16.73
CA ASN A 225 11.65 -0.08 -16.59
C ASN A 225 12.46 -1.11 -15.80
N TRP A 226 13.10 -2.04 -16.51
CA TRP A 226 13.82 -3.14 -15.88
C TRP A 226 14.99 -2.69 -15.01
N SER A 227 15.67 -1.60 -15.37
CA SER A 227 16.80 -1.07 -14.58
C SER A 227 16.39 -0.38 -13.28
N LYS A 228 15.12 0.04 -13.16
CA LYS A 228 14.53 0.56 -11.91
C LYS A 228 13.70 -0.48 -11.16
N SER A 229 13.44 -1.63 -11.77
CA SER A 229 12.73 -2.72 -11.12
C SER A 229 13.69 -3.43 -10.15
N ILE A 230 13.26 -3.62 -8.91
CA ILE A 230 14.13 -4.09 -7.82
C ILE A 230 13.72 -5.49 -7.39
N ILE A 231 14.71 -6.35 -7.13
CA ILE A 231 14.50 -7.66 -6.53
C ILE A 231 14.82 -7.60 -5.03
N LEU A 232 13.84 -7.98 -4.21
CA LEU A 232 14.00 -8.24 -2.79
C LEU A 232 14.17 -9.75 -2.56
N PRO A 233 15.39 -10.25 -2.29
CA PRO A 233 15.60 -11.64 -1.92
C PRO A 233 15.02 -11.94 -0.54
N LEU A 234 14.25 -13.02 -0.40
CA LEU A 234 13.57 -13.33 0.87
C LEU A 234 14.37 -14.24 1.81
N THR A 235 15.32 -14.98 1.27
CA THR A 235 16.22 -15.89 2.00
C THR A 235 17.68 -15.65 1.64
N GLU A 236 18.62 -16.07 2.48
CA GLU A 236 20.06 -15.90 2.22
C GLU A 236 20.53 -16.67 0.98
N ASN A 237 19.89 -17.81 0.71
CA ASN A 237 20.12 -18.64 -0.47
C ASN A 237 19.38 -18.16 -1.73
N SER A 238 18.69 -17.02 -1.67
CA SER A 238 17.91 -16.52 -2.81
C SER A 238 18.79 -16.26 -4.02
N TRP A 239 18.31 -16.69 -5.18
CA TRP A 239 18.85 -16.38 -6.50
C TRP A 239 19.33 -14.93 -6.61
N LYS A 240 20.58 -14.78 -7.04
CA LYS A 240 21.15 -13.51 -7.47
C LYS A 240 21.25 -13.54 -8.99
N PRO A 241 20.81 -12.49 -9.71
CA PRO A 241 21.01 -12.41 -11.15
C PRO A 241 22.49 -12.60 -11.46
N ALA A 242 22.84 -13.63 -12.23
CA ALA A 242 24.22 -13.83 -12.64
C ALA A 242 24.63 -12.66 -13.54
N ALA A 243 25.65 -11.89 -13.11
CA ALA A 243 26.10 -10.68 -13.79
C ALA A 243 26.56 -10.89 -15.25
N GLN A 244 26.71 -12.14 -15.71
CA GLN A 244 27.43 -12.46 -16.94
C GLN A 244 26.63 -13.15 -18.05
N ASN A 245 25.35 -13.53 -17.86
CA ASN A 245 24.62 -14.30 -18.89
C ASN A 245 23.13 -13.95 -19.09
N SER A 246 22.68 -12.75 -18.72
CA SER A 246 21.32 -12.29 -19.02
C SER A 246 21.32 -10.89 -19.65
N HIS A 247 20.49 -10.69 -20.69
CA HIS A 247 20.17 -9.38 -21.28
C HIS A 247 19.54 -8.37 -20.28
N TYR A 248 19.46 -8.73 -19.00
CA TYR A 248 18.74 -8.01 -17.94
C TYR A 248 19.60 -8.00 -16.67
N SER A 249 19.75 -6.81 -16.08
CA SER A 249 20.35 -6.61 -14.77
C SER A 249 19.31 -5.95 -13.88
N PHE A 250 19.01 -6.59 -12.75
CA PHE A 250 18.08 -6.07 -11.75
C PHE A 250 18.86 -5.63 -10.52
N PRO A 251 18.69 -4.38 -10.04
CA PRO A 251 19.15 -4.04 -8.71
C PRO A 251 18.52 -4.96 -7.66
N THR A 252 19.33 -5.45 -6.73
CA THR A 252 18.87 -6.27 -5.60
C THR A 252 18.97 -5.49 -4.30
N GLY A 253 17.95 -5.54 -3.46
CA GLY A 253 17.99 -4.91 -2.14
C GLY A 253 16.60 -4.57 -1.60
N ASN A 254 16.57 -3.65 -0.64
CA ASN A 254 15.32 -3.16 -0.06
C ASN A 254 14.46 -2.49 -1.13
N ILE A 255 13.16 -2.75 -1.08
CA ILE A 255 12.18 -2.13 -1.98
C ILE A 255 11.42 -1.03 -1.26
N ARG A 256 10.94 -0.04 -2.01
CA ARG A 256 9.97 0.93 -1.50
C ARG A 256 8.63 0.65 -2.14
N TYR A 257 7.66 0.20 -1.35
CA TYR A 257 6.32 -0.15 -1.83
C TYR A 257 5.27 0.58 -0.99
N LEU A 258 4.36 1.28 -1.67
CA LEU A 258 3.30 2.09 -1.03
C LEU A 258 3.86 3.01 0.06
N GLY A 259 4.98 3.67 -0.22
CA GLY A 259 5.63 4.58 0.72
C GLY A 259 6.38 3.94 1.89
N ILE A 260 6.36 2.60 2.02
CA ILE A 260 7.08 1.84 3.05
C ILE A 260 8.37 1.25 2.48
N ASN A 261 9.48 1.43 3.19
CA ASN A 261 10.75 0.78 2.88
C ASN A 261 10.75 -0.63 3.49
N ILE A 262 10.89 -1.66 2.66
CA ILE A 262 10.75 -3.06 3.03
C ILE A 262 12.08 -3.76 2.80
N SER A 263 12.59 -4.35 3.88
CA SER A 263 13.73 -5.26 3.90
C SER A 263 13.22 -6.70 4.00
N SER A 264 14.06 -7.66 3.63
CA SER A 264 13.79 -9.06 3.89
C SER A 264 13.77 -9.32 5.39
N LYS A 265 14.61 -8.63 6.16
CA LYS A 265 14.62 -8.72 7.62
C LYS A 265 13.50 -7.88 8.23
N LEU A 266 12.42 -8.54 8.67
CA LEU A 266 11.26 -7.88 9.29
C LEU A 266 11.64 -7.06 10.54
N SER A 267 12.72 -7.43 11.25
CA SER A 267 13.24 -6.69 12.40
C SER A 267 13.73 -5.27 12.05
N GLU A 268 14.12 -5.03 10.79
CA GLU A 268 14.60 -3.72 10.33
C GLU A 268 13.46 -2.77 9.95
N LEU A 269 12.23 -3.29 9.77
CA LEU A 269 11.10 -2.53 9.21
C LEU A 269 10.76 -1.29 10.05
N VAL A 270 10.85 -1.40 11.38
CA VAL A 270 10.60 -0.27 12.28
C VAL A 270 11.66 0.82 12.07
N HIS A 271 12.94 0.44 12.09
CA HIS A 271 14.05 1.38 11.96
C HIS A 271 14.04 2.09 10.61
N LEU A 272 13.85 1.35 9.51
CA LEU A 272 13.88 1.88 8.14
C LEU A 272 12.78 2.91 7.83
N ASN A 273 11.71 2.96 8.62
CA ASN A 273 10.55 3.79 8.34
C ASN A 273 10.26 4.82 9.44
N PHE A 274 10.30 4.42 10.72
CA PHE A 274 9.95 5.32 11.82
C PHE A 274 11.09 6.26 12.23
N THR A 275 12.36 5.85 12.09
CA THR A 275 13.50 6.71 12.43
C THR A 275 13.58 7.93 11.51
N PRO A 276 13.59 7.78 10.17
CA PRO A 276 13.67 8.94 9.27
C PRO A 276 12.46 9.88 9.39
N LEU A 277 11.27 9.32 9.68
CA LEU A 277 10.09 10.14 9.91
C LEU A 277 10.20 10.94 11.20
N LEU A 278 10.71 10.35 12.28
CA LEU A 278 10.89 11.05 13.55
C LEU A 278 11.89 12.20 13.41
N ASP A 279 13.01 11.97 12.72
CA ASP A 279 14.02 13.01 12.46
C ASP A 279 13.39 14.18 11.68
N LYS A 280 12.65 13.87 10.61
CA LYS A 280 11.94 14.88 9.82
C LYS A 280 10.88 15.63 10.63
N VAL A 281 10.17 14.95 11.53
CA VAL A 281 9.18 15.57 12.44
C VAL A 281 9.89 16.51 13.42
N CYS A 282 11.00 16.08 14.01
CA CYS A 282 11.81 16.93 14.88
C CYS A 282 12.31 18.18 14.14
N ASP A 283 12.76 18.04 12.89
CA ASP A 283 13.20 19.16 12.05
C ASP A 283 12.06 20.12 11.73
N ASP A 284 10.91 19.59 11.32
CA ASP A 284 9.69 20.37 11.06
C ASP A 284 9.28 21.17 12.31
N LEU A 285 9.23 20.52 13.48
CA LEU A 285 8.87 21.16 14.74
C LEU A 285 9.88 22.22 15.18
N ARG A 286 11.19 21.98 15.01
CA ARG A 286 12.24 22.97 15.29
C ARG A 286 12.06 24.20 14.41
N ARG A 287 11.86 24.01 13.11
CA ARG A 287 11.65 25.08 12.14
C ARG A 287 10.40 25.90 12.45
N TRP A 288 9.29 25.22 12.79
CA TRP A 288 8.02 25.89 13.09
C TRP A 288 7.98 26.54 14.48
N ASN A 289 8.95 26.25 15.35
CA ASN A 289 8.93 26.76 16.71
C ASN A 289 8.98 28.30 16.79
N ASN A 290 9.61 28.95 15.81
CA ASN A 290 9.74 30.40 15.74
C ASN A 290 8.48 31.11 15.23
N LEU A 291 7.51 30.36 14.68
CA LEU A 291 6.26 30.95 14.20
C LEU A 291 5.43 31.53 15.37
N PRO A 292 4.76 32.67 15.16
CA PRO A 292 3.92 33.34 16.17
C PRO A 292 2.55 32.64 16.32
N ILE A 293 2.57 31.33 16.57
CA ILE A 293 1.37 30.48 16.72
C ILE A 293 1.05 30.24 18.19
N SER A 294 -0.24 30.35 18.54
CA SER A 294 -0.78 30.08 19.87
C SER A 294 -0.66 28.59 20.23
N LEU A 295 -0.88 28.22 21.51
CA LEU A 295 -0.90 26.83 21.93
C LEU A 295 -1.92 25.99 21.13
N LEU A 296 -3.14 26.53 20.94
CA LEU A 296 -4.17 25.87 20.12
C LEU A 296 -3.72 25.72 18.67
N GLY A 297 -3.10 26.75 18.09
CA GLY A 297 -2.54 26.70 16.74
C GLY A 297 -1.43 25.66 16.60
N ARG A 298 -0.59 25.49 17.63
CA ARG A 298 0.46 24.44 17.68
C ARG A 298 -0.14 23.05 17.75
N ILE A 299 -1.14 22.82 18.60
CA ILE A 299 -1.87 21.55 18.66
C ILE A 299 -2.52 21.24 17.30
N ALA A 300 -3.19 22.23 16.68
CA ALA A 300 -3.76 22.09 15.35
C ALA A 300 -2.70 21.76 14.29
N THR A 301 -1.52 22.38 14.37
CA THR A 301 -0.39 22.09 13.46
C THR A 301 0.05 20.63 13.57
N VAL A 302 0.20 20.10 14.80
CA VAL A 302 0.53 18.69 15.02
C VAL A 302 -0.57 17.78 14.46
N LYS A 303 -1.85 18.08 14.73
CA LYS A 303 -3.00 17.34 14.21
C LYS A 303 -3.05 17.31 12.67
N MET A 304 -2.73 18.41 12.01
CA MET A 304 -2.89 18.55 10.56
C MET A 304 -1.65 18.08 9.77
N LYS A 305 -0.44 18.23 10.32
CA LYS A 305 0.82 18.00 9.58
C LYS A 305 1.62 16.79 10.04
N ILE A 306 1.55 16.43 11.32
CA ILE A 306 2.38 15.36 11.90
C ILE A 306 1.58 14.09 12.08
N LEU A 307 0.39 14.20 12.70
CA LEU A 307 -0.47 13.06 12.98
C LEU A 307 -0.76 12.20 11.74
N PRO A 308 -1.15 12.74 10.57
CA PRO A 308 -1.45 11.91 9.40
C PRO A 308 -0.23 11.12 8.89
N LYS A 309 0.97 11.71 8.93
CA LYS A 309 2.22 11.04 8.48
C LYS A 309 2.55 9.85 9.37
N ILE A 310 2.44 10.02 10.69
CA ILE A 310 2.73 8.96 11.66
C ILE A 310 1.63 7.90 11.65
N ASN A 311 0.36 8.32 11.61
CA ASN A 311 -0.78 7.41 11.55
C ASN A 311 -0.74 6.52 10.30
N TYR A 312 -0.27 7.05 9.18
CA TYR A 312 -0.03 6.26 7.97
C TYR A 312 0.94 5.10 8.24
N LEU A 313 2.11 5.36 8.86
CA LEU A 313 3.03 4.29 9.23
C LEU A 313 2.44 3.31 10.25
N PHE A 314 1.67 3.78 11.23
CA PHE A 314 0.98 2.89 12.18
C PHE A 314 -0.05 1.98 11.50
N SER A 315 -0.72 2.46 10.45
CA SER A 315 -1.68 1.64 9.69
C SER A 315 -1.00 0.57 8.83
N MET A 316 0.17 0.89 8.26
CA MET A 316 0.89 0.01 7.33
C MET A 316 1.82 -0.97 8.02
N ILE A 317 2.54 -0.54 9.06
CA ILE A 317 3.57 -1.35 9.73
C ILE A 317 2.97 -1.93 11.02
N PRO A 318 2.81 -3.25 11.12
CA PRO A 318 2.18 -3.87 12.27
C PRO A 318 3.09 -3.92 13.50
N PHE A 319 4.35 -3.45 13.42
CA PHE A 319 5.32 -3.55 14.50
C PHE A 319 5.42 -2.26 15.33
N LYS A 320 5.41 -2.43 16.66
CA LYS A 320 5.46 -1.30 17.60
C LYS A 320 6.84 -0.62 17.57
N PRO A 321 6.91 0.72 17.43
CA PRO A 321 8.14 1.45 17.73
C PRO A 321 8.58 1.28 19.18
N THR A 322 9.87 1.46 19.46
CA THR A 322 10.40 1.34 20.82
C THR A 322 9.79 2.38 21.76
N SER A 323 9.75 2.11 23.06
CA SER A 323 9.30 3.11 24.05
C SER A 323 10.11 4.41 23.98
N LYS A 324 11.41 4.31 23.68
CA LYS A 324 12.29 5.47 23.44
C LYS A 324 11.81 6.31 22.26
N TRP A 325 11.35 5.68 21.17
CA TRP A 325 10.82 6.40 20.01
C TRP A 325 9.59 7.25 20.38
N PHE A 326 8.64 6.67 21.12
CA PHE A 326 7.45 7.41 21.60
C PHE A 326 7.83 8.55 22.56
N GLN A 327 8.75 8.29 23.50
CA GLN A 327 9.25 9.32 24.43
C GLN A 327 9.93 10.48 23.68
N SER A 328 10.73 10.20 22.66
CA SER A 328 11.35 11.22 21.82
C SER A 328 10.32 12.06 21.07
N LEU A 329 9.30 11.43 20.50
CA LEU A 329 8.20 12.12 19.81
C LEU A 329 7.42 13.02 20.79
N ASP A 330 7.00 12.48 21.94
CA ASP A 330 6.26 13.22 22.96
C ASP A 330 7.09 14.39 23.53
N SER A 331 8.39 14.19 23.71
CA SER A 331 9.32 15.24 24.14
C SER A 331 9.43 16.36 23.10
N ALA A 332 9.59 16.02 21.82
CA ALA A 332 9.66 17.00 20.74
C ALA A 332 8.36 17.81 20.61
N ILE A 333 7.21 17.15 20.68
CA ILE A 333 5.89 17.78 20.62
C ILE A 333 5.63 18.63 21.87
N GLY A 334 5.97 18.13 23.05
CA GLY A 334 5.83 18.88 24.31
C GLY A 334 6.65 20.18 24.30
N LYS A 335 7.90 20.11 23.83
CA LYS A 335 8.76 21.29 23.62
C LYS A 335 8.17 22.26 22.61
N PHE A 336 7.62 21.76 21.51
CA PHE A 336 6.93 22.60 20.54
C PHE A 336 5.71 23.30 21.14
N TYR A 337 4.85 22.60 21.89
CA TYR A 337 3.70 23.20 22.55
C TYR A 337 4.09 24.27 23.57
N SER A 338 5.16 24.06 24.33
CA SER A 338 5.65 25.02 25.32
C SER A 338 6.55 26.12 24.73
N LYS A 339 6.80 26.12 23.41
CA LYS A 339 7.74 27.03 22.74
C LYS A 339 9.14 26.98 23.37
N ASN A 340 9.62 25.77 23.65
CA ASN A 340 10.88 25.49 24.36
C ASN A 340 10.98 26.11 25.77
N LYS A 341 9.87 26.57 26.35
CA LYS A 341 9.81 27.03 27.75
C LYS A 341 9.39 25.88 28.66
N LYS A 342 9.48 26.09 29.98
CA LYS A 342 8.92 25.16 30.96
C LYS A 342 7.43 24.96 30.70
N ALA A 343 7.01 23.71 30.50
CA ALA A 343 5.62 23.38 30.25
C ALA A 343 4.77 23.73 31.48
N LYS A 344 3.72 24.54 31.27
CA LYS A 344 2.75 24.91 32.33
C LYS A 344 1.66 23.86 32.53
N ILE A 345 1.37 23.09 31.48
CA ILE A 345 0.36 22.03 31.45
C ILE A 345 1.08 20.76 30.99
N SER A 346 0.85 19.64 31.67
CA SER A 346 1.42 18.36 31.26
C SER A 346 0.87 17.91 29.91
N LEU A 347 1.67 17.17 29.14
CA LEU A 347 1.23 16.62 27.85
C LEU A 347 0.03 15.69 28.03
N THR A 348 0.01 14.89 29.10
CA THR A 348 -1.11 14.00 29.43
C THR A 348 -2.42 14.75 29.64
N THR A 349 -2.39 15.91 30.31
CA THR A 349 -3.58 16.77 30.46
C THR A 349 -3.99 17.37 29.12
N LEU A 350 -3.03 17.83 28.29
CA LEU A 350 -3.33 18.35 26.95
C LEU A 350 -3.99 17.31 26.05
N GLN A 351 -3.66 16.02 26.22
CA GLN A 351 -4.19 14.92 25.42
C GLN A 351 -5.62 14.48 25.80
N LYS A 352 -6.12 14.89 26.98
CA LYS A 352 -7.50 14.58 27.40
C LYS A 352 -8.53 15.28 26.52
N ASN A 353 -9.77 14.80 26.58
CA ASN A 353 -10.91 15.44 25.93
C ASN A 353 -11.18 16.83 26.52
N LYS A 354 -11.81 17.71 25.74
CA LYS A 354 -12.20 19.05 26.23
C LYS A 354 -13.16 18.98 27.42
N SER A 355 -14.05 17.98 27.44
CA SER A 355 -14.96 17.72 28.56
C SER A 355 -14.23 17.37 29.87
N GLU A 356 -13.00 16.87 29.79
CA GLU A 356 -12.16 16.49 30.93
C GLU A 356 -11.09 17.56 31.24
N GLY A 357 -11.23 18.76 30.68
CA GLY A 357 -10.30 19.88 30.85
C GLY A 357 -9.04 19.79 29.99
N GLY A 358 -8.99 18.90 28.99
CA GLY A 358 -7.89 18.79 28.03
C GLY A 358 -8.08 19.63 26.77
N LEU A 359 -7.13 19.51 25.83
CA LEU A 359 -7.14 20.20 24.53
C LEU A 359 -7.14 19.21 23.35
N GLU A 360 -7.44 17.94 23.61
CA GLU A 360 -7.49 16.85 22.63
C GLU A 360 -6.19 16.74 21.81
N ALA A 361 -5.04 17.05 22.42
CA ALA A 361 -3.75 16.86 21.75
C ALA A 361 -3.57 15.36 21.38
N PRO A 362 -2.94 15.03 20.24
CA PRO A 362 -2.79 13.64 19.85
C PRO A 362 -2.00 12.80 20.87
N ASN A 363 -2.55 11.64 21.24
CA ASN A 363 -1.82 10.58 21.95
C ASN A 363 -1.42 9.49 20.95
N PHE A 364 -0.16 9.52 20.51
CA PHE A 364 0.32 8.64 19.44
C PHE A 364 0.32 7.15 19.81
N MET A 365 0.44 6.80 21.09
CA MET A 365 0.30 5.42 21.53
C MET A 365 -1.12 4.91 21.27
N TYR A 366 -2.15 5.72 21.56
CA TYR A 366 -3.54 5.34 21.31
C TYR A 366 -3.84 5.23 19.82
N TYR A 367 -3.28 6.11 18.98
CA TYR A 367 -3.36 5.96 17.52
C TYR A 367 -2.69 4.67 17.05
N TYR A 368 -1.51 4.33 17.55
CA TYR A 368 -0.84 3.06 17.23
C TYR A 368 -1.73 1.87 17.59
N LEU A 369 -2.21 1.81 18.83
CA LEU A 369 -3.07 0.71 19.31
C LEU A 369 -4.34 0.58 18.45
N SER A 370 -5.00 1.70 18.17
CA SER A 370 -6.22 1.72 17.35
C SER A 370 -5.98 1.16 15.95
N ASN A 371 -4.87 1.53 15.30
CA ASN A 371 -4.50 1.00 13.99
C ASN A 371 -4.15 -0.50 14.03
N GLN A 372 -3.63 -1.04 15.13
CA GLN A 372 -3.40 -2.48 15.22
C GLN A 372 -4.71 -3.24 15.48
N ILE A 373 -5.58 -2.69 16.32
CA ILE A 373 -6.86 -3.32 16.69
C ILE A 373 -7.81 -3.42 15.50
N GLN A 374 -7.69 -2.54 14.49
CA GLN A 374 -8.48 -2.64 13.25
C GLN A 374 -8.31 -3.98 12.52
N TYR A 375 -7.22 -4.72 12.76
CA TYR A 375 -7.04 -6.04 12.15
C TYR A 375 -7.85 -7.13 12.88
N LEU A 376 -8.18 -6.94 14.17
CA LEU A 376 -9.08 -7.84 14.90
C LEU A 376 -10.48 -7.83 14.30
N THR A 377 -10.98 -6.66 13.87
CA THR A 377 -12.29 -6.59 13.22
C THR A 377 -12.28 -7.37 11.91
N LYS A 378 -11.14 -7.44 11.21
CA LYS A 378 -10.97 -8.25 10.00
C LYS A 378 -10.84 -9.75 10.31
N TRP A 379 -10.32 -10.12 11.49
CA TRP A 379 -10.33 -11.52 11.96
C TRP A 379 -11.73 -12.00 12.33
N ILE A 380 -12.53 -11.14 12.99
CA ILE A 380 -13.89 -11.48 13.48
C ILE A 380 -14.91 -11.43 12.35
N HIS A 381 -14.80 -10.44 11.47
CA HIS A 381 -15.67 -10.25 10.31
C HIS A 381 -14.84 -10.35 9.02
N PRO A 382 -14.42 -11.58 8.64
CA PRO A 382 -13.63 -11.77 7.45
C PRO A 382 -14.47 -11.46 6.21
N HIS A 383 -13.96 -10.56 5.38
CA HIS A 383 -14.39 -10.43 4.00
C HIS A 383 -13.37 -11.16 3.13
N GLU A 384 -13.68 -12.40 2.76
CA GLU A 384 -12.77 -13.32 2.06
C GLU A 384 -12.30 -12.75 0.71
N GLU A 385 -13.14 -12.00 0.00
CA GLU A 385 -12.83 -11.44 -1.33
C GLU A 385 -11.63 -10.47 -1.35
N TYR A 386 -11.26 -9.81 -0.24
CA TYR A 386 -10.25 -8.73 -0.25
C TYR A 386 -9.12 -8.87 0.78
N ASN A 387 -9.12 -9.96 1.54
CA ASN A 387 -8.18 -10.16 2.63
C ASN A 387 -7.39 -11.48 2.46
N SER A 388 -6.73 -11.65 1.33
CA SER A 388 -5.90 -12.84 1.04
C SER A 388 -4.77 -13.09 2.04
N TRP A 389 -4.44 -12.12 2.89
CA TRP A 389 -3.51 -12.30 4.00
C TRP A 389 -4.13 -12.98 5.22
N LEU A 390 -5.46 -13.04 5.36
CA LEU A 390 -6.12 -13.72 6.48
C LEU A 390 -5.85 -15.22 6.45
N GLU A 391 -5.88 -15.83 5.27
CA GLU A 391 -5.52 -17.24 5.08
C GLU A 391 -4.09 -17.53 5.55
N LEU A 392 -3.15 -16.63 5.23
CA LEU A 392 -1.75 -16.73 5.68
C LEU A 392 -1.61 -16.69 7.20
N GLU A 393 -2.43 -15.89 7.89
CA GLU A 393 -2.41 -15.83 9.35
C GLU A 393 -3.17 -17.00 9.98
N GLN A 394 -4.28 -17.44 9.35
CA GLN A 394 -5.04 -18.61 9.78
C GLN A 394 -4.21 -19.90 9.66
N LEU A 395 -3.39 -20.03 8.61
CA LEU A 395 -2.40 -21.10 8.44
C LEU A 395 -1.54 -21.28 9.70
N ASP A 396 -1.01 -20.17 10.23
CA ASP A 396 -0.12 -20.20 11.39
C ASP A 396 -0.85 -20.52 12.69
N CYS A 397 -2.19 -20.48 12.67
CA CYS A 397 -3.05 -20.80 13.79
C CYS A 397 -3.43 -22.28 13.92
N ASN A 398 -3.05 -23.11 12.95
CA ASN A 398 -3.40 -24.54 12.91
C ASN A 398 -4.92 -24.73 13.11
N GLN A 399 -5.32 -25.46 14.16
CA GLN A 399 -6.73 -25.78 14.46
C GLN A 399 -7.49 -24.65 15.14
N ILE A 400 -6.82 -23.61 15.64
CA ILE A 400 -7.48 -22.48 16.29
C ILE A 400 -7.94 -21.51 15.21
N LYS A 401 -9.23 -21.14 15.21
CA LYS A 401 -9.70 -20.08 14.31
C LYS A 401 -9.11 -18.75 14.74
N ILE A 402 -8.61 -17.99 13.77
CA ILE A 402 -7.99 -16.68 14.03
C ILE A 402 -8.97 -15.69 14.67
N SER A 403 -10.27 -15.84 14.39
CA SER A 403 -11.37 -15.09 15.01
C SER A 403 -11.45 -15.26 16.53
N ASP A 404 -10.95 -16.39 17.06
CA ASP A 404 -11.11 -16.76 18.46
C ASP A 404 -9.94 -16.23 19.30
N LEU A 405 -8.79 -15.96 18.68
CA LEU A 405 -7.57 -15.48 19.35
C LEU A 405 -7.77 -14.26 20.26
N PRO A 406 -8.59 -13.23 19.92
CA PRO A 406 -8.80 -12.08 20.79
C PRO A 406 -9.42 -12.44 22.15
N PHE A 407 -10.08 -13.61 22.22
CA PHE A 407 -10.82 -14.11 23.38
C PHE A 407 -10.08 -15.26 24.10
N ILE A 408 -8.86 -15.59 23.70
CA ILE A 408 -8.04 -16.61 24.36
C ILE A 408 -6.89 -15.94 25.11
N SER A 409 -6.46 -16.56 26.21
CA SER A 409 -5.65 -15.86 27.23
C SER A 409 -4.24 -15.60 26.78
N SER A 410 -3.58 -14.65 27.45
CA SER A 410 -2.17 -14.37 27.23
C SER A 410 -1.26 -15.58 27.47
N ALA A 411 -1.79 -16.70 27.99
CA ALA A 411 -1.11 -18.00 28.02
C ALA A 411 -0.83 -18.57 26.61
N LEU A 412 -1.51 -18.10 25.56
CA LEU A 412 -1.23 -18.44 24.16
C LEU A 412 0.12 -17.92 23.64
N LYS A 413 0.86 -17.09 24.39
CA LYS A 413 2.18 -16.60 23.95
C LYS A 413 3.16 -17.71 23.56
N HIS A 414 2.94 -18.93 24.06
CA HIS A 414 3.73 -20.12 23.74
C HIS A 414 3.20 -20.94 22.54
N HIS A 415 2.02 -20.61 22.02
CA HIS A 415 1.41 -21.31 20.89
C HIS A 415 2.04 -20.93 19.55
N SER A 416 1.92 -21.80 18.55
CA SER A 416 2.54 -21.62 17.23
C SER A 416 2.13 -20.32 16.53
N CYS A 417 0.89 -19.84 16.72
CA CYS A 417 0.40 -18.57 16.13
C CYS A 417 1.32 -17.40 16.45
N PHE A 418 1.93 -17.38 17.65
CA PHE A 418 2.79 -16.28 18.10
C PHE A 418 4.15 -16.26 17.41
N LYS A 419 4.50 -17.30 16.64
CA LYS A 419 5.66 -17.28 15.73
C LYS A 419 5.42 -16.35 14.54
N ASN A 420 4.17 -16.10 14.17
CA ASN A 420 3.83 -15.07 13.18
C ASN A 420 3.91 -13.69 13.85
N PRO A 421 4.83 -12.82 13.42
CA PRO A 421 5.06 -11.55 14.09
C PRO A 421 3.90 -10.54 13.89
N MET A 422 3.09 -10.70 12.83
CA MET A 422 1.89 -9.87 12.59
C MET A 422 0.79 -10.21 13.59
N ILE A 423 0.54 -11.50 13.83
CA ILE A 423 -0.42 -11.99 14.83
C ILE A 423 0.00 -11.55 16.23
N ALA A 424 1.26 -11.84 16.59
CA ALA A 424 1.82 -11.51 17.91
C ALA A 424 1.71 -10.01 18.22
N SER A 425 2.00 -9.16 17.23
CA SER A 425 1.93 -7.71 17.41
C SER A 425 0.48 -7.21 17.55
N THR A 426 -0.43 -7.74 16.73
CA THR A 426 -1.87 -7.39 16.78
C THR A 426 -2.47 -7.74 18.15
N LEU A 427 -2.21 -8.95 18.66
CA LEU A 427 -2.67 -9.39 19.98
C LEU A 427 -2.00 -8.64 21.13
N SER A 428 -0.72 -8.31 21.01
CA SER A 428 -0.01 -7.51 22.02
C SER A 428 -0.62 -6.10 22.15
N ALA A 429 -1.00 -5.49 21.03
CA ALA A 429 -1.71 -4.22 21.03
C ALA A 429 -3.12 -4.34 21.64
N TRP A 430 -3.84 -5.40 21.31
CA TRP A 430 -5.16 -5.70 21.87
C TRP A 430 -5.12 -5.80 23.40
N TRP A 431 -4.24 -6.64 23.95
CA TRP A 431 -4.12 -6.81 25.39
C TRP A 431 -3.70 -5.51 26.08
N LYS A 432 -2.84 -4.71 25.45
CA LYS A 432 -2.48 -3.40 26.00
C LYS A 432 -3.68 -2.44 26.04
N ALA A 433 -4.55 -2.47 25.04
CA ALA A 433 -5.76 -1.66 25.06
C ALA A 433 -6.78 -2.12 26.10
N LEU A 434 -6.92 -3.43 26.33
CA LEU A 434 -7.74 -3.97 27.42
C LEU A 434 -7.23 -3.48 28.79
N GLU A 435 -5.91 -3.52 29.00
CA GLU A 435 -5.27 -3.01 30.23
C GLU A 435 -5.57 -1.51 30.44
N ILE A 436 -5.45 -0.69 29.39
CA ILE A 436 -5.70 0.77 29.47
C ILE A 436 -7.17 1.09 29.74
N THR A 437 -8.10 0.31 29.18
CA THR A 437 -9.54 0.56 29.31
C THR A 437 -10.14 -0.07 30.57
N GLY A 438 -9.39 -0.91 31.29
CA GLY A 438 -9.91 -1.67 32.43
C GLY A 438 -10.98 -2.71 32.03
N SER A 439 -11.04 -3.07 30.75
CA SER A 439 -12.07 -3.97 30.22
C SER A 439 -11.86 -5.40 30.72
N GLN A 440 -12.90 -6.00 31.32
CA GLN A 440 -12.90 -7.39 31.80
C GLN A 440 -13.25 -8.42 30.72
N LEU A 441 -12.91 -8.18 29.44
CA LEU A 441 -12.94 -9.23 28.42
C LEU A 441 -11.87 -10.26 28.79
N LYS A 442 -12.19 -11.10 29.78
CA LYS A 442 -11.32 -12.14 30.27
C LYS A 442 -11.36 -13.24 29.22
N PRO A 443 -10.20 -13.58 28.66
CA PRO A 443 -10.14 -14.67 27.74
C PRO A 443 -10.60 -15.96 28.41
N SER A 444 -11.50 -16.71 27.76
CA SER A 444 -12.07 -17.93 28.34
C SER A 444 -10.97 -18.98 28.53
N PRO A 445 -10.76 -19.52 29.74
CA PRO A 445 -9.83 -20.62 29.98
C PRO A 445 -10.22 -21.91 29.25
N TRP A 446 -11.46 -22.00 28.75
CA TRP A 446 -12.09 -23.24 28.30
C TRP A 446 -11.99 -23.52 26.80
N TYR A 447 -11.29 -22.66 26.04
CA TYR A 447 -11.15 -22.79 24.56
C TYR A 447 -9.80 -23.39 24.11
N LEU A 448 -9.14 -24.17 24.96
CA LEU A 448 -8.15 -25.14 24.47
C LEU A 448 -8.93 -26.42 24.16
N PRO A 449 -8.95 -26.93 22.90
CA PRO A 449 -9.38 -28.29 22.66
C PRO A 449 -8.53 -29.16 23.57
N VAL A 450 -9.21 -30.00 24.33
CA VAL A 450 -8.61 -31.00 25.21
C VAL A 450 -7.83 -31.98 24.33
N CYS A 451 -6.61 -31.62 23.95
CA CYS A 451 -5.58 -32.58 23.55
C CYS A 451 -5.03 -33.21 24.84
N ARG A 452 -5.89 -33.92 25.56
CA ARG A 452 -5.49 -34.92 26.54
C ARG A 452 -6.00 -36.27 26.05
N HIS A 453 -5.03 -37.05 25.57
CA HIS A 453 -5.00 -38.51 25.60
C HIS A 453 -5.92 -39.24 24.61
N TRP A 454 -5.34 -39.65 23.48
CA TRP A 454 -5.46 -41.03 23.03
C TRP A 454 -4.06 -41.51 22.62
N ARG A 455 -3.75 -42.74 23.03
CA ARG A 455 -2.47 -43.45 22.88
C ARG A 455 -2.08 -43.67 21.42
#